data_AF-A0A535I3P5-F1
#
_entry.id   AF-A0A535I3P5-F1
#
_cell.length_a   1.000
_cell.length_b   1.000
_cell.length_c   1.000
_cell.angle_alpha   90.00
_cell.angle_beta   90.00
_cell.angle_gamma   90.00
#
_symmetry.space_group_name_H-M   'P 1'
#
loop_
_entity.id
_entity.type
_entity.pdbx_description
1 polymer ?
#
loop_
_entity_poly.entity_id
_entity_poly.type
_entity_poly.pdbx_seq_one_letter_code
_entity_poly.pdbx_strand_id
1 'polypeptide(L)'
;MGKKQVRQVRQQMRKVQPKAAASNAQGATRRQRERFVQAGGMLQGYSPDYVIRIGYIAIAVAVVCVLIIAACLIFLPGIYGWPDAVAAAVAWVFPIALLASFVAPGFRLALKDRKAEPRLVQGQLVGASSVSTSVGLGMLMVQTRGGVEQFLVPPARLKQVPGNQVNVVLTVTPHLHHVKSLGVMGQRMVGRVEPPVPPVMRRLQLVPLMTPLALALGAVVGDDGVALIPLSPSAIHAVVAVLVGAILAGAVYGVSFVLQRRWMEQVQALVPKT
;
A
#
# COMPACT_ATOMS: atom_id res chain seq x y z
N MET A 1 -35.60 9.95 -46.14
CA MET A 1 -35.68 10.05 -44.65
C MET A 1 -34.69 9.06 -44.01
N GLY A 2 -33.47 9.45 -43.65
CA GLY A 2 -32.49 8.45 -43.15
C GLY A 2 -31.19 8.96 -42.53
N LYS A 3 -31.19 10.12 -41.84
CA LYS A 3 -29.94 10.67 -41.26
C LYS A 3 -30.00 11.05 -39.77
N LYS A 4 -31.14 10.84 -39.08
CA LYS A 4 -31.29 11.24 -37.66
C LYS A 4 -31.13 10.09 -36.64
N GLN A 5 -31.27 8.83 -37.03
CA GLN A 5 -31.16 7.70 -36.09
C GLN A 5 -29.71 7.28 -35.76
N VAL A 6 -28.75 7.51 -36.65
CA VAL A 6 -27.35 7.10 -36.42
C VAL A 6 -26.62 8.01 -35.41
N ARG A 7 -27.11 9.25 -35.23
CA ARG A 7 -26.47 10.23 -34.34
C ARG A 7 -26.85 10.03 -32.87
N GLN A 8 -27.98 9.41 -32.58
CA GLN A 8 -28.41 9.09 -31.21
C GLN A 8 -27.73 7.84 -30.63
N VAL A 9 -27.36 6.86 -31.45
CA VAL A 9 -26.63 5.67 -30.97
C VAL A 9 -25.18 5.98 -30.59
N ARG A 10 -24.58 7.04 -31.17
CA ARG A 10 -23.21 7.50 -30.84
C ARG A 10 -23.09 8.25 -29.50
N GLN A 11 -24.19 8.73 -28.93
CA GLN A 11 -24.19 9.45 -27.64
C GLN A 11 -24.48 8.56 -26.43
N GLN A 12 -24.96 7.33 -26.64
CA GLN A 12 -25.10 6.32 -25.59
C GLN A 12 -23.90 5.37 -25.46
N MET A 13 -22.80 5.63 -26.18
CA MET A 13 -21.48 5.26 -25.68
C MET A 13 -21.11 6.20 -24.53
N ARG A 14 -21.82 6.05 -23.40
CA ARG A 14 -21.29 6.48 -22.11
C ARG A 14 -19.93 5.82 -22.06
N LYS A 15 -18.86 6.60 -22.23
CA LYS A 15 -17.48 6.20 -21.92
C LYS A 15 -17.61 5.48 -20.58
N VAL A 16 -17.63 4.15 -20.62
CA VAL A 16 -17.49 3.32 -19.44
C VAL A 16 -16.04 3.52 -19.10
N GLN A 17 -15.78 4.65 -18.42
CA GLN A 17 -14.50 4.88 -17.80
C GLN A 17 -14.26 3.62 -16.97
N PRO A 18 -13.18 2.88 -17.23
CA PRO A 18 -12.87 1.70 -16.44
C PRO A 18 -12.97 2.13 -14.98
N LYS A 19 -13.73 1.36 -14.19
CA LYS A 19 -13.99 1.68 -12.78
C LYS A 19 -12.65 1.98 -12.15
N ALA A 20 -12.41 3.27 -11.84
CA ALA A 20 -11.07 3.73 -11.51
C ALA A 20 -10.52 2.84 -10.39
N ALA A 21 -9.37 2.22 -10.67
CA ALA A 21 -8.70 1.34 -9.73
C ALA A 21 -8.55 2.08 -8.40
N ALA A 22 -8.79 1.38 -7.31
CA ALA A 22 -8.56 1.94 -5.99
C ALA A 22 -7.09 2.32 -5.90
N SER A 23 -6.80 3.62 -5.74
CA SER A 23 -5.44 4.16 -5.82
C SER A 23 -5.22 5.16 -4.70
N ASN A 24 -4.04 5.09 -4.10
CA ASN A 24 -3.55 6.04 -3.10
C ASN A 24 -2.54 7.04 -3.69
N ALA A 25 -2.50 7.20 -5.02
CA ALA A 25 -1.56 8.10 -5.68
C ALA A 25 -1.83 9.58 -5.35
N GLN A 26 -0.79 10.41 -5.47
CA GLN A 26 -0.92 11.88 -5.40
C GLN A 26 -1.91 12.34 -6.47
N GLY A 27 -2.99 13.03 -6.05
CA GLY A 27 -4.12 13.42 -6.90
C GLY A 27 -5.37 12.53 -6.81
N ALA A 28 -5.32 11.41 -6.06
CA ALA A 28 -6.51 10.57 -5.84
C ALA A 28 -7.58 11.32 -5.02
N THR A 29 -8.82 11.29 -5.52
CA THR A 29 -9.99 11.88 -4.83
C THR A 29 -10.23 11.22 -3.48
N ARG A 30 -10.82 11.94 -2.52
CA ARG A 30 -11.15 11.41 -1.19
C ARG A 30 -11.92 10.08 -1.27
N ARG A 31 -12.89 9.99 -2.17
CA ARG A 31 -13.66 8.76 -2.42
C ARG A 31 -12.82 7.60 -2.96
N GLN A 32 -11.79 7.86 -3.77
CA GLN A 32 -10.87 6.82 -4.24
C GLN A 32 -9.97 6.31 -3.11
N ARG A 33 -9.50 7.21 -2.23
CA ARG A 33 -8.70 6.83 -1.06
C ARG A 33 -9.50 6.01 -0.05
N GLU A 34 -10.74 6.41 0.22
CA GLU A 34 -11.65 5.65 1.08
C GLU A 34 -11.91 4.25 0.52
N ARG A 35 -12.15 4.13 -0.79
CA ARG A 35 -12.29 2.82 -1.46
C ARG A 35 -11.02 1.97 -1.39
N PHE A 36 -9.84 2.60 -1.45
CA PHE A 36 -8.56 1.91 -1.30
C PHE A 36 -8.39 1.33 0.10
N VAL A 37 -8.67 2.12 1.14
CA VAL A 37 -8.63 1.64 2.53
C VAL A 37 -9.67 0.55 2.76
N GLN A 38 -10.88 0.72 2.22
CA GLN A 38 -11.96 -0.28 2.30
C GLN A 38 -11.64 -1.59 1.58
N ALA A 39 -10.79 -1.55 0.55
CA ALA A 39 -10.32 -2.73 -0.18
C ALA A 39 -9.10 -3.41 0.49
N GLY A 40 -8.67 -2.94 1.67
CA GLY A 40 -7.54 -3.51 2.42
C GLY A 40 -6.24 -2.72 2.29
N GLY A 41 -6.28 -1.55 1.64
CA GLY A 41 -5.15 -0.65 1.51
C GLY A 41 -3.95 -1.31 0.84
N MET A 42 -2.78 -1.18 1.45
CA MET A 42 -1.52 -1.76 0.93
C MET A 42 -1.50 -3.29 0.94
N LEU A 43 -2.41 -3.93 1.68
CA LEU A 43 -2.50 -5.38 1.80
C LEU A 43 -3.52 -5.99 0.82
N GLN A 44 -4.13 -5.17 -0.04
CA GLN A 44 -5.00 -5.66 -1.11
C GLN A 44 -4.24 -6.60 -2.05
N GLY A 45 -4.87 -7.72 -2.41
CA GLY A 45 -4.35 -8.75 -3.31
C GLY A 45 -3.48 -9.81 -2.64
N TYR A 46 -3.05 -9.60 -1.39
CA TYR A 46 -2.28 -10.59 -0.64
C TYR A 46 -3.16 -11.71 -0.10
N SER A 47 -2.56 -12.90 0.07
CA SER A 47 -3.29 -14.04 0.63
C SER A 47 -3.78 -13.72 2.06
N PRO A 48 -5.02 -14.11 2.43
CA PRO A 48 -5.56 -13.87 3.76
C PRO A 48 -4.66 -14.41 4.87
N ASP A 49 -4.07 -15.59 4.69
CA ASP A 49 -3.18 -16.20 5.70
C ASP A 49 -1.90 -15.38 5.93
N TYR A 50 -1.32 -14.83 4.85
CA TYR A 50 -0.16 -13.96 4.95
C TYR A 50 -0.49 -12.65 5.66
N VAL A 51 -1.62 -12.03 5.31
CA VAL A 51 -2.09 -10.79 5.96
C VAL A 51 -2.36 -11.01 7.45
N ILE A 52 -2.91 -12.16 7.83
CA ILE A 52 -3.14 -12.51 9.23
C ILE A 52 -1.83 -12.67 10.00
N ARG A 53 -0.82 -13.33 9.40
CA ARG A 53 0.52 -13.43 10.01
C ARG A 53 1.14 -12.05 10.24
N ILE A 54 1.08 -11.17 9.24
CA ILE A 54 1.53 -9.78 9.39
C ILE A 54 0.75 -9.07 10.51
N GLY A 55 -0.57 -9.27 10.58
CA GLY A 55 -1.39 -8.71 11.64
C GLY A 55 -0.94 -9.13 13.04
N TYR A 56 -0.62 -10.41 13.24
CA TYR A 56 -0.09 -10.89 14.52
C TYR A 56 1.28 -10.31 14.85
N ILE A 57 2.18 -10.21 13.87
CA ILE A 57 3.49 -9.57 14.05
C ILE A 57 3.30 -8.09 14.41
N ALA A 58 2.39 -7.37 13.74
CA ALA A 58 2.09 -5.97 14.03
C ALA A 58 1.50 -5.79 15.43
N ILE A 59 0.64 -6.71 15.90
CA ILE A 59 0.13 -6.71 17.28
C ILE A 59 1.26 -6.94 18.27
N ALA A 60 2.15 -7.90 18.03
CA ALA A 60 3.31 -8.16 18.89
C ALA A 60 4.21 -6.92 19.01
N VAL A 61 4.51 -6.25 17.88
CA VAL A 61 5.28 -5.00 17.87
C VAL A 61 4.55 -3.89 18.63
N ALA A 62 3.23 -3.75 18.45
CA ALA A 62 2.45 -2.76 19.19
C ALA A 62 2.48 -3.01 20.71
N VAL A 63 2.42 -4.28 21.15
CA VAL A 63 2.58 -4.64 22.57
C VAL A 63 3.97 -4.25 23.08
N VAL A 64 5.03 -4.52 22.31
CA VAL A 64 6.39 -4.09 22.67
C VAL A 64 6.46 -2.56 22.80
N CYS A 65 5.89 -1.80 21.87
CA CYS A 65 5.84 -0.34 21.99
C CYS A 65 5.11 0.11 23.27
N VAL A 66 3.99 -0.53 23.64
CA VAL A 66 3.27 -0.22 24.89
C VAL A 66 4.10 -0.53 26.13
N LEU A 67 4.84 -1.65 26.13
CA LEU A 67 5.76 -1.98 27.22
C LEU A 67 6.89 -0.94 27.35
N ILE A 68 7.41 -0.43 26.24
CA ILE A 68 8.42 0.63 26.25
C ILE A 68 7.82 1.94 26.78
N ILE A 69 6.60 2.32 26.37
CA ILE A 69 5.89 3.48 26.94
C ILE A 69 5.78 3.34 28.46
N ALA A 70 5.36 2.17 28.94
CA ALA A 70 5.26 1.91 30.38
C ALA A 70 6.62 2.01 31.09
N ALA A 71 7.68 1.45 30.49
CA ALA A 71 9.04 1.57 31.02
C ALA A 71 9.48 3.04 31.08
N CYS A 72 9.24 3.83 30.03
CA CYS A 72 9.59 5.24 30.02
C CYS A 72 8.89 6.00 31.14
N LEU A 73 7.59 5.77 31.34
CA LEU A 73 6.80 6.44 32.38
C LEU A 73 7.17 6.00 33.81
N ILE A 74 7.76 4.81 33.99
CA ILE A 74 8.17 4.32 35.31
C ILE A 74 9.60 4.77 35.65
N PHE A 75 10.53 4.70 34.69
CA PHE A 75 11.96 4.89 34.96
C PHE A 75 12.46 6.32 34.68
N LEU A 76 11.96 7.02 33.66
CA LEU A 76 12.46 8.38 33.33
C LEU A 76 12.10 9.45 34.38
N PRO A 77 10.92 9.44 35.05
CA PRO A 77 10.58 10.50 36.00
C PRO A 77 11.56 10.62 37.16
N GLY A 78 12.18 9.52 37.58
CA GLY A 78 13.16 9.51 38.68
C GLY A 78 14.51 10.13 38.33
N ILE A 79 14.85 10.23 37.04
CA ILE A 79 16.18 10.67 36.58
C ILE A 79 16.10 12.01 35.86
N TYR A 80 15.15 12.16 34.93
CA TYR A 80 15.03 13.31 34.02
C TYR A 80 13.76 14.15 34.27
N GLY A 81 12.82 13.62 35.06
CA GLY A 81 11.57 14.27 35.41
C GLY A 81 10.41 13.92 34.47
N TRP A 82 9.20 14.29 34.89
CA TRP A 82 7.95 13.98 34.18
C TRP A 82 7.87 14.51 32.73
N PRO A 83 8.37 15.73 32.39
CA PRO A 83 8.28 16.24 31.03
C PRO A 83 8.95 15.35 29.98
N ASP A 84 10.15 14.85 30.28
CA ASP A 84 10.91 13.97 29.39
C ASP A 84 10.26 12.59 29.26
N ALA A 85 9.73 12.05 30.37
CA ALA A 85 9.00 10.79 30.36
C ALA A 85 7.75 10.84 29.46
N VAL A 86 7.04 11.97 29.46
CA VAL A 86 5.86 12.18 28.60
C VAL A 86 6.26 12.34 27.14
N ALA A 87 7.33 13.10 26.83
CA ALA A 87 7.83 13.25 25.47
C ALA A 87 8.22 11.88 24.86
N ALA A 88 9.03 11.11 25.60
CA ALA A 88 9.42 9.73 25.26
C ALA A 88 8.20 8.83 25.01
N ALA A 89 7.21 8.86 25.92
CA ALA A 89 6.00 8.08 25.76
C ALA A 89 5.22 8.43 24.48
N VAL A 90 5.13 9.72 24.12
CA VAL A 90 4.42 10.18 22.92
C VAL A 90 5.12 9.72 21.64
N ALA A 91 6.46 9.71 21.59
CA ALA A 91 7.20 9.24 20.42
C ALA A 91 6.86 7.77 20.07
N TRP A 92 6.68 6.92 21.09
CA TRP A 92 6.32 5.50 20.91
C TRP A 92 4.85 5.26 20.51
N VAL A 93 3.96 6.25 20.68
CA VAL A 93 2.58 6.18 20.15
C VAL A 93 2.59 6.26 18.62
N PHE A 94 3.53 6.98 18.02
CA PHE A 94 3.58 7.20 16.58
C PHE A 94 3.77 5.89 15.76
N PRO A 95 4.73 4.99 16.07
CA PRO A 95 4.82 3.67 15.44
C PRO A 95 3.54 2.84 15.55
N ILE A 96 2.86 2.88 16.70
CA ILE A 96 1.59 2.16 16.92
C ILE A 96 0.51 2.69 15.96
N ALA A 97 0.38 4.01 15.86
CA ALA A 97 -0.59 4.65 14.97
C ALA A 97 -0.35 4.33 13.49
N LEU A 98 0.93 4.29 13.06
CA LEU A 98 1.29 3.88 11.71
C LEU A 98 0.93 2.41 11.45
N LEU A 99 1.34 1.49 12.34
CA LEU A 99 1.03 0.06 12.20
C LEU A 99 -0.48 -0.17 12.12
N ALA A 100 -1.26 0.48 12.98
CA ALA A 100 -2.72 0.40 12.96
C ALA A 100 -3.28 0.91 11.63
N SER A 101 -2.78 2.04 11.12
CA SER A 101 -3.27 2.64 9.88
C SER A 101 -3.00 1.79 8.64
N PHE A 102 -1.84 1.14 8.56
CA PHE A 102 -1.44 0.35 7.39
C PHE A 102 -1.94 -1.10 7.45
N VAL A 103 -1.97 -1.72 8.63
CA VAL A 103 -2.23 -3.17 8.78
C VAL A 103 -3.67 -3.48 9.18
N ALA A 104 -4.29 -2.67 10.04
CA ALA A 104 -5.62 -2.99 10.59
C ALA A 104 -6.74 -3.12 9.53
N PRO A 105 -6.81 -2.26 8.49
CA PRO A 105 -7.82 -2.41 7.44
C PRO A 105 -7.70 -3.75 6.71
N GLY A 106 -6.48 -4.13 6.30
CA GLY A 106 -6.21 -5.41 5.64
C GLY A 106 -6.46 -6.60 6.55
N PHE A 107 -6.01 -6.54 7.81
CA PHE A 107 -6.21 -7.61 8.79
C PHE A 107 -7.69 -7.91 9.05
N ARG A 108 -8.52 -6.86 9.22
CA ARG A 108 -9.96 -7.02 9.43
C ARG A 108 -10.64 -7.69 8.23
N LEU A 109 -10.22 -7.36 7.01
CA LEU A 109 -10.76 -7.98 5.80
C LEU A 109 -10.25 -9.41 5.60
N ALA A 110 -9.00 -9.71 5.98
CA ALA A 110 -8.45 -11.05 5.94
C ALA A 110 -9.23 -12.03 6.84
N LEU A 111 -9.60 -11.58 8.04
CA LEU A 111 -10.43 -12.36 8.97
C LEU A 111 -11.83 -12.65 8.41
N LYS A 112 -12.41 -11.71 7.65
CA LYS A 112 -13.69 -11.92 6.95
C LYS A 112 -13.53 -12.90 5.79
N ASP A 113 -12.45 -12.77 5.01
CA ASP A 113 -12.17 -13.63 3.85
C ASP A 113 -11.88 -15.08 4.24
N ARG A 114 -11.40 -15.36 5.47
CA ARG A 114 -11.28 -16.75 5.95
C ARG A 114 -12.62 -17.47 6.08
N LYS A 115 -13.70 -16.73 6.33
CA LYS A 115 -15.06 -17.28 6.54
C LYS A 115 -15.92 -17.20 5.28
N ALA A 116 -15.47 -16.48 4.26
CA ALA A 116 -16.25 -16.22 3.07
C ALA A 116 -15.89 -17.18 1.94
N GLU A 117 -16.89 -17.56 1.15
CA GLU A 117 -16.66 -18.38 -0.04
C GLU A 117 -15.96 -17.58 -1.15
N PRO A 118 -15.01 -18.20 -1.88
CA PRO A 118 -14.36 -17.54 -2.99
C PRO A 118 -15.32 -17.25 -4.14
N ARG A 119 -15.22 -16.06 -4.72
CA ARG A 119 -16.02 -15.67 -5.88
C ARG A 119 -15.31 -16.09 -7.18
N LEU A 120 -16.08 -16.70 -8.08
CA LEU A 120 -15.63 -16.97 -9.45
C LEU A 120 -15.90 -15.74 -10.34
N VAL A 121 -14.85 -15.25 -11.00
CA VAL A 121 -14.92 -14.16 -11.97
C VAL A 121 -14.45 -14.70 -13.31
N GLN A 122 -15.33 -14.65 -14.30
CA GLN A 122 -15.04 -15.10 -15.66
C GLN A 122 -15.06 -13.90 -16.60
N GLY A 123 -14.08 -13.82 -17.49
CA GLY A 123 -14.04 -12.76 -18.49
C GLY A 123 -12.87 -12.89 -19.47
N GLN A 124 -12.76 -11.93 -20.37
CA GLN A 124 -11.70 -11.90 -21.38
C GLN A 124 -10.49 -11.14 -20.83
N LEU A 125 -9.30 -11.68 -20.99
CA LEU A 125 -8.06 -10.98 -20.66
C LEU A 125 -7.87 -9.78 -21.59
N VAL A 126 -7.79 -8.58 -21.01
CA VAL A 126 -7.51 -7.32 -21.73
C VAL A 126 -6.04 -6.96 -21.64
N GLY A 127 -5.43 -7.24 -20.50
CA GLY A 127 -4.04 -6.94 -20.25
C GLY A 127 -3.54 -7.60 -18.98
N ALA A 128 -2.24 -7.78 -18.89
CA ALA A 128 -1.57 -8.18 -17.69
C ALA A 128 -0.32 -7.33 -17.53
N SER A 129 0.25 -7.23 -16.33
CA SER A 129 1.48 -6.51 -16.01
C SER A 129 2.18 -7.22 -14.86
N SER A 130 3.51 -7.37 -14.93
CA SER A 130 4.31 -7.87 -13.80
C SER A 130 4.48 -6.80 -12.71
N VAL A 131 4.10 -5.55 -13.00
CA VAL A 131 4.14 -4.41 -12.09
C VAL A 131 2.72 -4.06 -11.66
N SER A 132 2.49 -3.93 -10.35
CA SER A 132 1.25 -3.41 -9.80
C SER A 132 1.49 -2.32 -8.74
N THR A 133 0.39 -1.77 -8.23
CA THR A 133 0.35 -0.82 -7.10
C THR A 133 0.68 -1.48 -5.76
N SER A 134 0.56 -2.81 -5.66
CA SER A 134 0.94 -3.58 -4.47
C SER A 134 2.29 -4.23 -4.68
N VAL A 135 3.20 -4.05 -3.71
CA VAL A 135 4.57 -4.57 -3.77
C VAL A 135 4.56 -6.09 -4.01
N GLY A 136 5.37 -6.59 -4.95
CA GLY A 136 5.50 -8.02 -5.20
C GLY A 136 4.29 -8.72 -5.86
N LEU A 137 3.21 -7.99 -6.15
CA LEU A 137 2.09 -8.47 -6.96
C LEU A 137 2.16 -7.86 -8.35
N GLY A 138 1.69 -8.57 -9.36
CA GLY A 138 1.41 -7.97 -10.67
C GLY A 138 -0.09 -7.73 -10.85
N MET A 139 -0.46 -7.20 -12.00
CA MET A 139 -1.81 -6.75 -12.30
C MET A 139 -2.38 -7.54 -13.48
N LEU A 140 -3.66 -7.86 -13.41
CA LEU A 140 -4.40 -8.54 -14.47
C LEU A 140 -5.72 -7.80 -14.70
N MET A 141 -5.93 -7.36 -15.93
CA MET A 141 -7.13 -6.64 -16.35
C MET A 141 -8.03 -7.60 -17.13
N VAL A 142 -9.24 -7.80 -16.63
CA VAL A 142 -10.22 -8.71 -17.20
C VAL A 142 -11.49 -7.94 -17.54
N GLN A 143 -11.94 -8.09 -18.78
CA GLN A 143 -13.23 -7.60 -19.23
C GLN A 143 -14.29 -8.63 -18.85
N THR A 144 -15.08 -8.28 -17.84
CA THR A 144 -16.26 -9.03 -17.42
C THR A 144 -17.51 -8.43 -18.03
N ARG A 145 -18.67 -9.08 -17.86
CA ARG A 145 -19.97 -8.51 -18.25
C ARG A 145 -20.28 -7.18 -17.57
N GLY A 146 -19.69 -6.91 -16.40
CA GLY A 146 -19.84 -5.66 -15.65
C GLY A 146 -18.84 -4.56 -16.01
N GLY A 147 -17.96 -4.80 -16.99
CA GLY A 147 -16.89 -3.89 -17.39
C GLY A 147 -15.49 -4.44 -17.13
N VAL A 148 -14.48 -3.59 -17.28
CA VAL A 148 -13.07 -3.95 -17.07
C VAL A 148 -12.73 -3.87 -15.58
N GLU A 149 -12.40 -5.02 -14.99
CA GLU A 149 -11.97 -5.16 -13.61
C GLU A 149 -10.45 -5.42 -13.54
N GLN A 150 -9.80 -4.85 -12.53
CA GLN A 150 -8.37 -5.04 -12.28
C GLN A 150 -8.18 -5.93 -11.04
N PHE A 151 -7.39 -6.98 -11.20
CA PHE A 151 -7.03 -7.91 -10.13
C PHE A 151 -5.52 -7.88 -9.89
N LEU A 152 -5.15 -8.00 -8.62
CA LEU A 152 -3.77 -8.12 -8.19
C LEU A 152 -3.42 -9.61 -8.08
N VAL A 153 -2.44 -10.05 -8.86
CA VAL A 153 -2.15 -11.47 -9.07
C VAL A 153 -0.71 -11.77 -8.65
N PRO A 154 -0.47 -12.87 -7.91
CA PRO A 154 0.89 -13.31 -7.61
C PRO A 154 1.72 -13.58 -8.88
N PRO A 155 3.03 -13.26 -8.89
CA PRO A 155 3.88 -13.43 -10.08
C PRO A 155 3.90 -14.87 -10.62
N ALA A 156 3.86 -15.86 -9.74
CA ALA A 156 3.80 -17.28 -10.11
C ALA A 156 2.56 -17.62 -10.96
N ARG A 157 1.44 -16.93 -10.74
CA ARG A 157 0.19 -17.12 -11.49
C ARG A 157 0.16 -16.29 -12.77
N LEU A 158 0.83 -15.14 -12.80
CA LEU A 158 0.96 -14.32 -14.01
C LEU A 158 1.76 -14.99 -15.11
N LYS A 159 2.76 -15.82 -14.78
CA LYS A 159 3.50 -16.64 -15.75
C LYS A 159 2.60 -17.60 -16.53
N GLN A 160 1.44 -17.96 -15.98
CA GLN A 160 0.49 -18.86 -16.61
C GLN A 160 -0.43 -18.14 -17.61
N VAL A 161 -0.41 -16.81 -17.62
CA VAL A 161 -1.29 -15.97 -18.45
C VAL A 161 -0.64 -15.77 -19.83
N PRO A 162 -1.28 -16.22 -20.92
CA PRO A 162 -0.77 -16.00 -22.27
C PRO A 162 -0.82 -14.52 -22.65
N GLY A 163 0.05 -14.10 -23.58
CA GLY A 163 0.07 -12.73 -24.12
C GLY A 163 -1.09 -12.39 -25.08
N ASN A 164 -2.00 -13.33 -25.33
CA ASN A 164 -3.13 -13.18 -26.24
C ASN A 164 -4.44 -12.86 -25.48
N GLN A 165 -5.45 -12.35 -26.17
CA GLN A 165 -6.79 -12.17 -25.63
C GLN A 165 -7.46 -13.53 -25.41
N VAL A 166 -7.39 -14.05 -24.18
CA VAL A 166 -7.94 -15.37 -23.82
C VAL A 166 -8.96 -15.22 -22.71
N ASN A 167 -9.98 -16.09 -22.71
CA ASN A 167 -10.93 -16.16 -21.61
C ASN A 167 -10.24 -16.73 -20.37
N VAL A 168 -10.40 -16.05 -19.25
CA VAL A 168 -9.80 -16.43 -17.97
C VAL A 168 -10.89 -16.58 -16.91
N VAL A 169 -10.69 -17.56 -16.04
CA VAL A 169 -11.51 -17.82 -14.86
C VAL A 169 -10.64 -17.59 -13.64
N LEU A 170 -11.02 -16.62 -12.81
CA LEU A 170 -10.33 -16.26 -11.59
C LEU A 170 -11.17 -16.68 -10.40
N THR A 171 -10.55 -17.32 -9.42
CA THR A 171 -11.15 -17.54 -8.11
C THR A 171 -10.57 -16.51 -7.16
N VAL A 172 -11.41 -15.58 -6.68
CA VAL A 172 -10.98 -14.38 -5.97
C VAL A 172 -11.64 -14.30 -4.59
N THR A 173 -10.90 -13.87 -3.57
CA THR A 173 -11.52 -13.59 -2.26
C THR A 173 -12.36 -12.31 -2.31
N PRO A 174 -13.52 -12.28 -1.63
CA PRO A 174 -14.49 -11.20 -1.79
C PRO A 174 -14.01 -9.84 -1.27
N HIS A 175 -13.17 -9.78 -0.22
CA HIS A 175 -12.78 -8.52 0.41
C HIS A 175 -11.36 -8.06 0.05
N LEU A 176 -10.35 -8.92 0.22
CA LEU A 176 -8.96 -8.58 -0.14
C LEU A 176 -8.69 -8.65 -1.64
N HIS A 177 -9.64 -9.14 -2.43
CA HIS A 177 -9.48 -9.34 -3.88
C HIS A 177 -8.25 -10.19 -4.23
N HIS A 178 -7.90 -11.15 -3.36
CA HIS A 178 -6.79 -12.06 -3.57
C HIS A 178 -7.16 -13.13 -4.60
N VAL A 179 -6.36 -13.28 -5.65
CA VAL A 179 -6.56 -14.33 -6.66
C VAL A 179 -5.98 -15.66 -6.17
N LYS A 180 -6.86 -16.55 -5.70
CA LYS A 180 -6.51 -17.92 -5.25
C LYS A 180 -6.10 -18.82 -6.41
N SER A 181 -6.86 -18.79 -7.50
CA SER A 181 -6.58 -19.58 -8.70
C SER A 181 -6.88 -18.79 -9.97
N LEU A 182 -6.10 -19.09 -11.01
CA LEU A 182 -6.24 -18.53 -12.35
C LEU A 182 -6.27 -19.70 -13.33
N GLY A 183 -7.42 -19.89 -13.95
CA GLY A 183 -7.63 -20.84 -15.05
C GLY A 183 -7.67 -20.08 -16.37
N VAL A 184 -6.94 -20.58 -17.37
CA VAL A 184 -6.97 -20.04 -18.73
C VAL A 184 -7.82 -20.98 -19.58
N MET A 185 -8.91 -20.46 -20.13
CA MET A 185 -9.82 -21.17 -21.02
C MET A 185 -9.45 -20.85 -22.46
N GLY A 186 -8.55 -21.65 -23.05
CA GLY A 186 -8.11 -21.50 -24.43
C GLY A 186 -6.69 -22.02 -24.69
N GLN A 187 -6.27 -22.04 -25.95
CA GLN A 187 -4.91 -22.44 -26.33
C GLN A 187 -3.88 -21.41 -25.86
N ARG A 188 -2.85 -21.88 -25.14
CA ARG A 188 -1.71 -21.08 -24.66
C ARG A 188 -0.72 -20.86 -25.81
N MET A 189 -1.10 -20.09 -26.82
CA MET A 189 -0.31 -20.04 -28.06
C MET A 189 1.00 -19.27 -27.95
N VAL A 190 1.17 -18.34 -26.99
CA VAL A 190 2.39 -17.53 -26.88
C VAL A 190 2.73 -17.22 -25.43
N GLY A 191 3.95 -17.57 -25.02
CA GLY A 191 4.54 -17.15 -23.76
C GLY A 191 4.70 -15.63 -23.74
N ARG A 192 4.18 -15.00 -22.70
CA ARG A 192 4.22 -13.54 -22.58
C ARG A 192 5.66 -13.07 -22.40
N VAL A 193 6.17 -12.27 -23.33
CA VAL A 193 7.41 -11.52 -23.13
C VAL A 193 7.12 -10.41 -22.12
N GLU A 194 7.68 -10.54 -20.91
CA GLU A 194 7.58 -9.46 -19.92
C GLU A 194 8.39 -8.26 -20.42
N PRO A 195 7.78 -7.06 -20.55
CA PRO A 195 8.57 -5.88 -20.81
C PRO A 195 9.57 -5.69 -19.65
N PRO A 196 10.84 -5.37 -19.92
CA PRO A 196 11.85 -5.21 -18.88
C PRO A 196 11.40 -4.09 -17.93
N VAL A 197 11.09 -4.47 -16.68
CA VAL A 197 10.68 -3.51 -15.67
C VAL A 197 11.89 -2.65 -15.31
N PRO A 198 11.84 -1.32 -15.50
CA PRO A 198 12.95 -0.47 -15.12
C PRO A 198 13.23 -0.63 -13.62
N PRO A 199 14.50 -0.73 -13.20
CA PRO A 199 14.85 -0.89 -11.78
C PRO A 199 14.32 0.26 -10.91
N VAL A 200 14.10 1.44 -11.51
CA VAL A 200 13.50 2.62 -10.86
C VAL A 200 12.06 2.35 -10.40
N MET A 201 11.27 1.55 -11.14
CA MET A 201 9.91 1.20 -10.72
C MET A 201 9.90 0.32 -9.47
N ARG A 202 10.86 -0.59 -9.33
CA ARG A 202 11.01 -1.41 -8.10
C ARG A 202 11.33 -0.54 -6.89
N ARG A 203 12.16 0.51 -7.07
CA ARG A 203 12.49 1.45 -5.99
C ARG A 203 11.28 2.30 -5.59
N LEU A 204 10.52 2.82 -6.56
CA LEU A 204 9.29 3.57 -6.33
C LEU A 204 8.23 2.77 -5.56
N GLN A 205 8.10 1.47 -5.84
CA GLN A 205 7.18 0.59 -5.11
C GLN A 205 7.52 0.42 -3.63
N LEU A 206 8.80 0.56 -3.24
CA LEU A 206 9.23 0.42 -1.85
C LEU A 206 9.00 1.68 -1.02
N VAL A 207 8.87 2.85 -1.66
CA VAL A 207 8.78 4.12 -0.92
C VAL A 207 7.59 4.18 0.03
N PRO A 208 6.36 3.78 -0.35
CA PRO A 208 5.21 3.80 0.56
C PRO A 208 5.39 2.95 1.83
N LEU A 209 6.34 2.02 1.84
CA LEU A 209 6.70 1.22 3.01
C LEU A 209 7.91 1.80 3.77
N MET A 210 8.94 2.24 3.04
CA MET A 210 10.18 2.75 3.63
C MET A 210 9.99 4.09 4.32
N THR A 211 9.15 5.00 3.79
CA THR A 211 8.96 6.33 4.37
C THR A 211 8.34 6.28 5.76
N PRO A 212 7.23 5.55 6.01
CA PRO A 212 6.67 5.44 7.36
C PRO A 212 7.61 4.75 8.34
N LEU A 213 8.36 3.73 7.89
CA LEU A 213 9.38 3.05 8.71
C LEU A 213 10.51 4.00 9.11
N ALA A 214 11.06 4.73 8.15
CA ALA A 214 12.12 5.70 8.40
C ALA A 214 11.65 6.85 9.29
N LEU A 215 10.37 7.28 9.16
CA LEU A 215 9.78 8.28 10.05
C LEU A 215 9.64 7.76 11.48
N ALA A 216 9.15 6.53 11.65
CA ALA A 216 9.04 5.90 12.96
C ALA A 216 10.41 5.76 13.63
N LEU A 217 11.42 5.27 12.90
CA LEU A 217 12.78 5.14 13.40
C LEU A 217 13.42 6.51 13.68
N GLY A 218 13.25 7.48 12.80
CA GLY A 218 13.81 8.83 12.99
C GLY A 218 13.22 9.56 14.20
N ALA A 219 11.92 9.40 14.44
CA ALA A 219 11.27 9.96 15.62
C ALA A 219 11.77 9.28 16.91
N VAL A 220 11.80 7.94 16.95
CA VAL A 220 12.24 7.18 18.13
C VAL A 220 13.72 7.40 18.43
N VAL A 221 14.60 7.26 17.43
CA VAL A 221 16.06 7.45 17.61
C VAL A 221 16.40 8.90 17.95
N GLY A 222 15.67 9.86 17.39
CA GLY A 222 15.84 11.28 17.71
C GLY A 222 15.48 11.61 19.15
N ASP A 223 14.36 11.08 19.63
CA ASP A 223 13.86 11.32 20.98
C ASP A 223 14.66 10.55 22.03
N ASP A 224 14.87 9.24 21.84
CA ASP A 224 15.68 8.40 22.72
C ASP A 224 17.17 8.84 22.74
N GLY A 225 17.68 9.32 21.60
CA GLY A 225 19.05 9.82 21.49
C GLY A 225 19.27 11.12 22.26
N VAL A 226 18.27 12.02 22.29
CA VAL A 226 18.33 13.24 23.09
C VAL A 226 18.11 12.93 24.57
N ALA A 227 17.24 11.97 24.91
CA ALA A 227 17.00 11.55 26.29
C ALA A 227 18.27 11.06 27.03
N LEU A 228 19.31 10.63 26.30
CA LEU A 228 20.61 10.24 26.86
C LEU A 228 21.55 11.43 27.14
N ILE A 229 21.21 12.64 26.70
CA ILE A 229 22.01 13.85 26.90
C ILE A 229 21.59 14.50 28.23
N PRO A 230 22.49 14.67 29.21
CA PRO A 230 22.15 15.31 30.47
C PRO A 230 22.01 16.83 30.29
N LEU A 231 20.83 17.30 29.90
CA LEU A 231 20.49 18.71 29.78
C LEU A 231 19.60 19.15 30.95
N SER A 232 20.01 20.22 31.63
CA SER A 232 19.22 20.89 32.67
C SER A 232 18.91 22.31 32.19
N PRO A 233 17.69 22.84 32.35
CA PRO A 233 16.50 22.29 33.01
C PRO A 233 15.71 21.27 32.17
N SER A 234 15.01 20.35 32.84
CA SER A 234 14.22 19.27 32.21
C SER A 234 13.12 19.75 31.25
N ALA A 235 12.51 20.90 31.49
CA ALA A 235 11.53 21.47 30.57
C ALA A 235 12.16 21.89 29.23
N ILE A 236 13.39 22.38 29.24
CA ILE A 236 14.13 22.73 28.02
C ILE A 236 14.60 21.46 27.33
N HIS A 237 15.03 20.47 28.11
CA HIS A 237 15.41 19.16 27.59
C HIS A 237 14.28 18.48 26.80
N ALA A 238 13.07 18.45 27.35
CA ALA A 238 11.89 17.90 26.68
C ALA A 238 11.58 18.63 25.37
N VAL A 239 11.66 19.97 25.36
CA VAL A 239 11.43 20.77 24.15
C VAL A 239 12.49 20.49 23.09
N VAL A 240 13.76 20.34 23.49
CA VAL A 240 14.85 19.99 22.58
C VAL A 240 14.68 18.58 22.02
N ALA A 241 14.27 17.60 22.83
CA ALA A 241 14.01 16.23 22.40
C ALA A 241 12.89 16.17 21.34
N VAL A 242 11.76 16.83 21.62
CA VAL A 242 10.65 16.94 20.67
C VAL A 242 11.06 17.68 19.38
N LEU A 243 11.83 18.76 19.49
CA LEU A 243 12.31 19.52 18.32
C LEU A 243 13.27 18.68 17.46
N VAL A 244 14.22 17.97 18.07
CA VAL A 244 15.17 17.11 17.35
C VAL A 244 14.44 15.96 16.68
N GLY A 245 13.51 15.30 17.37
CA GLY A 245 12.64 14.27 16.81
C GLY A 245 11.81 14.80 15.63
N ALA A 246 11.22 15.99 15.76
CA ALA A 246 10.45 16.64 14.70
C ALA A 246 11.31 17.03 13.49
N ILE A 247 12.53 17.54 13.72
CA ILE A 247 13.48 17.89 12.66
C ILE A 247 13.94 16.63 11.91
N LEU A 248 14.28 15.55 12.62
CA LEU A 248 14.67 14.28 12.01
C LEU A 248 13.52 13.66 11.21
N ALA A 249 12.31 13.65 11.76
CA ALA A 249 11.12 13.20 11.04
C ALA A 249 10.85 14.07 9.80
N GLY A 250 10.95 15.39 9.93
CA GLY A 250 10.83 16.35 8.82
C GLY A 250 11.88 16.14 7.73
N ALA A 251 13.13 15.88 8.12
CA ALA A 251 14.23 15.60 7.20
C ALA A 251 14.02 14.27 6.46
N VAL A 252 13.60 13.22 7.15
CA VAL A 252 13.25 11.93 6.53
C VAL A 252 12.11 12.09 5.53
N TYR A 253 11.06 12.83 5.90
CA TYR A 253 9.95 13.13 5.00
C TYR A 253 10.42 13.92 3.77
N GLY A 254 11.22 14.97 3.98
CA GLY A 254 11.75 15.82 2.91
C GLY A 254 12.64 15.06 1.92
N VAL A 255 13.59 14.26 2.43
CA VAL A 255 14.46 13.41 1.61
C VAL A 255 13.63 12.41 0.82
N SER A 256 12.66 11.75 1.47
CA SER A 256 11.76 10.82 0.80
C SER A 256 10.97 11.50 -0.32
N PHE A 257 10.44 12.70 -0.10
CA PHE A 257 9.67 13.45 -1.08
C PHE A 257 10.52 13.82 -2.31
N VAL A 258 11.75 14.31 -2.09
CA VAL A 258 12.68 14.66 -3.18
C VAL A 258 13.06 13.43 -3.99
N LEU A 259 13.33 12.29 -3.34
CA LEU A 259 13.64 11.03 -4.01
C LEU A 259 12.45 10.53 -4.84
N GLN A 260 11.23 10.58 -4.29
CA GLN A 260 10.02 10.21 -5.03
C GLN A 260 9.87 11.05 -6.30
N ARG A 261 10.05 12.37 -6.18
CA ARG A 261 9.96 13.28 -7.32
C ARG A 261 10.99 12.95 -8.40
N ARG A 262 12.26 12.78 -8.02
CA ARG A 262 13.33 12.41 -8.96
C ARG A 262 13.08 11.09 -9.66
N TRP A 263 12.61 10.07 -8.94
CA TRP A 263 12.32 8.77 -9.54
C TRP A 263 11.08 8.81 -10.44
N MET A 264 10.07 9.61 -10.12
CA MET A 264 8.93 9.83 -11.03
C MET A 264 9.35 10.53 -12.32
N GLU A 265 10.23 11.54 -12.25
CA GLU A 265 10.79 12.20 -13.43
C GLU A 265 11.57 11.21 -14.31
N GLN A 266 12.37 10.32 -13.71
CA GLN A 266 13.06 9.25 -14.43
C GLN A 266 12.09 8.26 -15.10
N VAL A 267 11.00 7.89 -14.43
CA VAL A 267 9.97 7.01 -15.01
C VAL A 267 9.26 7.69 -16.17
N GLN A 268 8.88 8.97 -16.03
CA GLN A 268 8.23 9.73 -17.10
C GLN A 268 9.12 9.89 -18.33
N ALA A 269 10.44 10.02 -18.14
CA ALA A 269 11.40 10.08 -19.23
C ALA A 269 11.51 8.76 -20.02
N LEU A 270 11.17 7.63 -19.41
CA LEU A 270 11.19 6.30 -20.04
C LEU A 270 9.88 5.95 -20.77
N VAL A 271 8.82 6.75 -20.60
CA VAL A 271 7.58 6.57 -21.34
C VAL A 271 7.78 7.13 -22.75
N PRO A 272 7.52 6.36 -23.83
CA PRO A 272 7.60 6.89 -25.17
C PRO A 272 6.62 8.06 -25.31
N LYS A 273 7.15 9.24 -25.66
CA LYS A 273 6.33 10.41 -26.00
C LYS A 273 5.63 10.10 -27.33
N THR A 274 4.33 9.87 -27.26
CA THR A 274 3.45 9.76 -28.44
C THR A 274 3.19 11.12 -29.05
#